data_AF-A0A6G0A2V5-F1
#
_entry.id   AF-A0A6G0A2V5-F1
#
_cell.length_a   1.000
_cell.length_b   1.000
_cell.length_c   1.000
_cell.angle_alpha   90.00
_cell.angle_beta   90.00
_cell.angle_gamma   90.00
#
_symmetry.space_group_name_H-M   'P 1'
#
loop_
_entity.id
_entity.type
_entity.pdbx_description
1 polymer ?
#
loop_
_entity_poly.entity_id
_entity_poly.type
_entity_poly.pdbx_seq_one_letter_code
_entity_poly.pdbx_strand_id
1 'polypeptide(L)'
;MLDTDFLARLDPEQRTVRVLEEIMPGSSVMTRDDGMSGQIHDLDLYLGGEPQQAVEVTEATIEPLRRADSARSKNVKEAMIAALGLRHSWHVFPTSATSFKHLGKRLLPLLAKLEQDGVDGFFFNADAGANETVMEIMTTCGIEFGRRWQQSANPKIVVGLPNDGRIWSEGDSPGRYVQAAVSDEASKADNIEKLGRSGAATAHLFVWVDSRNYPPWKDLARGVPPTAPPDLADAITTVWVAGFIEDHLAVWRSTPPDGWEMLDTRRDAMTGLIHGEDNRV
;
A
#
# COMPACT_ATOMS: atom_id res chain seq x y z
N MET A 1 6.85 18.53 -9.74
CA MET A 1 6.71 17.82 -8.45
C MET A 1 5.25 17.88 -8.09
N LEU A 2 4.59 16.73 -8.15
CA LEU A 2 3.17 16.61 -7.86
C LEU A 2 2.95 16.70 -6.35
N ASP A 3 1.97 17.49 -5.94
CA ASP A 3 1.52 17.54 -4.55
C ASP A 3 0.81 16.22 -4.20
N THR A 4 1.43 15.42 -3.33
CA THR A 4 0.94 14.09 -2.94
C THR A 4 -0.37 14.15 -2.17
N ASP A 5 -0.60 15.19 -1.37
CA ASP A 5 -1.86 15.42 -0.66
C ASP A 5 -2.99 15.76 -1.63
N PHE A 6 -2.68 16.51 -2.69
CA PHE A 6 -3.63 16.78 -3.77
C PHE A 6 -3.95 15.50 -4.55
N LEU A 7 -2.94 14.76 -4.98
CA LEU A 7 -3.12 13.52 -5.75
C LEU A 7 -3.92 12.45 -4.98
N ALA A 8 -3.72 12.35 -3.66
CA ALA A 8 -4.42 11.37 -2.82
C ALA A 8 -5.95 11.62 -2.76
N ARG A 9 -6.42 12.81 -3.13
CA ARG A 9 -7.85 13.17 -3.15
C ARG A 9 -8.53 12.92 -4.50
N LEU A 10 -7.75 12.71 -5.55
CA LEU A 10 -8.26 12.35 -6.87
C LEU A 10 -8.69 10.89 -6.88
N ASP A 11 -9.67 10.56 -7.72
CA ASP A 11 -9.96 9.17 -8.07
C ASP A 11 -8.75 8.54 -8.82
N PRO A 12 -8.66 7.20 -8.89
CA PRO A 12 -7.49 6.52 -9.46
C PRO A 12 -7.18 6.91 -10.91
N GLU A 13 -8.20 7.14 -11.74
CA GLU A 13 -8.05 7.50 -13.15
C GLU A 13 -7.47 8.91 -13.30
N GLN A 14 -8.07 9.90 -12.64
CA GLN A 14 -7.59 11.29 -12.63
C GLN A 14 -6.17 11.37 -12.06
N ARG A 15 -5.87 10.58 -11.03
CA ARG A 15 -4.53 10.49 -10.47
C ARG A 15 -3.54 9.92 -11.49
N THR A 16 -3.92 8.87 -12.21
CA THR A 16 -3.09 8.23 -13.23
C THR A 16 -2.78 9.19 -14.39
N VAL A 17 -3.77 9.96 -14.86
CA VAL A 17 -3.57 11.03 -15.86
C VAL A 17 -2.43 11.96 -15.43
N ARG A 18 -2.48 12.49 -14.20
CA ARG A 18 -1.46 13.43 -13.69
C ARG A 18 -0.07 12.79 -13.59
N VAL A 19 0.00 11.54 -13.19
CA VAL A 19 1.26 10.81 -13.06
C VAL A 19 1.90 10.58 -14.42
N LEU A 20 1.13 10.09 -15.39
CA LEU A 20 1.62 9.84 -16.74
C LEU A 20 2.05 11.13 -17.45
N GLU A 21 1.29 12.22 -17.33
CA GLU A 21 1.65 13.52 -17.90
C GLU A 21 2.95 14.11 -17.30
N GLU A 22 3.18 13.93 -15.99
CA GLU A 22 4.42 14.41 -15.33
C GLU A 22 5.63 13.54 -15.71
N ILE A 23 5.46 12.21 -15.76
CA ILE A 23 6.55 11.26 -16.02
C ILE A 23 6.92 11.19 -17.51
N MET A 24 5.97 11.44 -18.40
CA MET A 24 6.18 11.44 -19.85
C MET A 24 5.90 12.83 -20.42
N PRO A 25 6.86 13.77 -20.36
CA PRO A 25 6.69 15.10 -20.93
C PRO A 25 6.30 15.06 -22.40
N GLY A 26 5.24 15.80 -22.76
CA GLY A 26 4.71 15.84 -24.11
C GLY A 26 3.69 14.73 -24.42
N SER A 27 3.40 13.85 -23.46
CA SER A 27 2.24 12.97 -23.52
C SER A 27 0.94 13.75 -23.30
N SER A 28 -0.17 13.20 -23.82
CA SER A 28 -1.52 13.62 -23.48
C SER A 28 -2.32 12.38 -23.07
N VAL A 29 -3.04 12.48 -21.96
CA VAL A 29 -3.87 11.39 -21.46
C VAL A 29 -5.32 11.86 -21.38
N MET A 30 -6.24 11.08 -21.94
CA MET A 30 -7.66 11.40 -21.97
C MET A 30 -8.46 10.27 -21.32
N THR A 31 -9.41 10.62 -20.46
CA THR A 31 -10.40 9.66 -19.96
C THR A 31 -11.27 9.21 -21.11
N ARG A 32 -11.49 7.90 -21.23
CA ARG A 32 -12.37 7.35 -22.24
C ARG A 32 -13.80 7.27 -21.72
N ASP A 33 -14.63 8.23 -22.12
CA ASP A 33 -16.09 8.14 -22.00
C ASP A 33 -16.68 8.04 -23.41
N ASP A 34 -16.90 6.82 -23.88
CA ASP A 34 -17.49 6.58 -25.20
C ASP A 34 -19.02 6.45 -25.17
N GLY A 35 -19.65 6.63 -23.99
CA GLY A 35 -21.10 6.55 -23.80
C GLY A 35 -21.72 5.19 -24.19
N MET A 36 -20.89 4.18 -24.48
CA MET A 36 -21.32 2.84 -24.89
C MET A 36 -21.22 1.89 -23.69
N SER A 37 -22.18 0.96 -23.59
CA SER A 37 -22.42 0.13 -22.40
C SER A 37 -21.40 -1.00 -22.17
N GLY A 38 -20.13 -0.79 -22.52
CA GLY A 38 -19.06 -1.74 -22.26
C GLY A 38 -17.75 -0.98 -22.21
N GLN A 39 -17.35 -0.55 -21.01
CA GLN A 39 -16.03 0.05 -20.79
C GLN A 39 -14.96 -0.88 -21.34
N ILE A 40 -14.23 -0.41 -22.36
CA ILE A 40 -13.16 -1.17 -23.00
C ILE A 40 -11.87 -0.99 -22.21
N HIS A 41 -11.51 0.24 -21.83
CA HIS A 41 -10.39 0.55 -20.92
C HIS A 41 -10.57 1.99 -20.44
N ASP A 42 -9.87 2.40 -19.39
CA ASP A 42 -10.17 3.66 -18.70
C ASP A 42 -9.57 4.91 -19.39
N LEU A 43 -8.34 4.85 -19.90
CA LEU A 43 -7.64 6.02 -20.47
C LEU A 43 -7.00 5.76 -21.84
N ASP A 44 -7.03 6.77 -22.69
CA ASP A 44 -6.27 6.84 -23.94
C ASP A 44 -4.98 7.65 -23.71
N LEU A 45 -3.83 7.03 -23.98
CA LEU A 45 -2.51 7.64 -23.91
C LEU A 45 -1.99 7.96 -25.32
N TYR A 46 -1.62 9.22 -25.53
CA TYR A 46 -1.01 9.71 -26.76
C TYR A 46 0.43 10.15 -26.48
N LEU A 47 1.39 9.43 -27.08
CA LEU A 47 2.80 9.81 -27.09
C LEU A 47 3.11 10.39 -28.48
N GLY A 48 3.77 11.55 -28.53
CA GLY A 48 3.93 12.33 -29.77
C GLY A 48 4.45 11.51 -30.95
N GLY A 49 3.60 11.28 -31.95
CA GLY A 49 3.92 10.53 -33.18
C GLY A 49 3.59 9.03 -33.12
N GLU A 50 3.26 8.49 -31.95
CA GLU A 50 2.85 7.11 -31.76
C GLU A 50 1.33 6.92 -31.94
N PRO A 51 0.87 5.73 -32.34
CA PRO A 51 -0.53 5.37 -32.24
C PRO A 51 -1.05 5.51 -30.80
N GLN A 52 -2.36 5.72 -30.68
CA GLN A 52 -3.06 5.68 -29.41
C GLN A 52 -2.77 4.37 -28.66
N GLN A 53 -2.45 4.50 -27.37
CA GLN A 53 -2.19 3.39 -26.47
C GLN A 53 -3.33 3.29 -25.46
N ALA A 54 -3.71 2.07 -25.09
CA ALA A 54 -4.78 1.83 -24.12
C ALA A 54 -4.20 1.74 -22.71
N VAL A 55 -4.87 2.32 -21.72
CA VAL A 55 -4.48 2.22 -20.31
C VAL A 55 -5.70 1.77 -19.49
N GLU A 56 -5.54 0.69 -18.75
CA GLU A 56 -6.47 0.23 -17.72
C GLU A 56 -5.91 0.57 -16.36
N VAL A 57 -6.72 1.16 -15.48
CA VAL A 57 -6.31 1.59 -14.15
C VAL A 57 -6.95 0.67 -13.11
N THR A 58 -6.12 0.07 -12.26
CA THR A 58 -6.60 -0.81 -11.20
C THR A 58 -5.88 -0.54 -9.88
N GLU A 59 -6.42 -1.09 -8.79
CA GLU A 59 -5.86 -0.96 -7.45
C GLU A 59 -5.59 -2.34 -6.85
N ALA A 60 -4.33 -2.59 -6.49
CA ALA A 60 -3.93 -3.75 -5.69
C ALA A 60 -4.30 -3.52 -4.22
N THR A 61 -5.60 -3.67 -3.91
CA THR A 61 -6.17 -3.46 -2.57
C THR A 61 -6.68 -4.76 -1.93
N ILE A 62 -6.92 -4.72 -0.62
CA ILE A 62 -7.54 -5.80 0.14
C ILE A 62 -8.82 -5.27 0.77
N GLU A 63 -9.95 -5.61 0.15
CA GLU A 63 -11.27 -5.13 0.55
C GLU A 63 -11.63 -5.34 2.03
N PRO A 64 -11.31 -6.49 2.67
CA PRO A 64 -11.45 -6.64 4.11
C PRO A 64 -10.69 -5.57 4.92
N LEU A 65 -9.45 -5.22 4.56
CA LEU A 65 -8.66 -4.20 5.26
C LEU A 65 -9.22 -2.80 5.04
N ARG A 66 -9.63 -2.49 3.81
CA ARG A 66 -10.29 -1.21 3.48
C ARG A 66 -11.55 -1.00 4.32
N ARG A 67 -12.38 -2.03 4.45
CA ARG A 67 -13.59 -1.99 5.29
C ARG A 67 -13.26 -1.85 6.77
N ALA A 68 -12.26 -2.59 7.26
CA ALA A 68 -11.83 -2.51 8.66
C ALA A 68 -11.28 -1.11 9.01
N ASP A 69 -10.49 -0.50 8.13
CA ASP A 69 -9.96 0.84 8.36
C ASP A 69 -11.08 1.91 8.28
N SER A 70 -12.04 1.77 7.37
CA SER A 70 -13.25 2.61 7.37
C SER A 70 -14.03 2.50 8.69
N ALA A 71 -14.18 1.27 9.22
CA ALA A 71 -14.82 1.04 10.50
C ALA A 71 -14.03 1.65 11.66
N ARG A 72 -12.70 1.52 11.67
CA ARG A 72 -11.80 2.14 12.65
C ARG A 72 -11.92 3.67 12.62
N SER A 73 -11.86 4.26 11.43
CA SER A 73 -11.91 5.72 11.23
C SER A 73 -13.26 6.31 11.64
N LYS A 74 -14.37 5.58 11.46
CA LYS A 74 -15.70 5.98 11.98
C LYS A 74 -15.79 5.92 13.51
N ASN A 75 -14.89 5.17 14.16
CA ASN A 75 -14.83 5.01 15.61
C ASN A 75 -13.55 5.64 16.18
N VAL A 76 -13.26 6.91 15.86
CA VAL A 76 -12.02 7.61 16.28
C VAL A 76 -11.69 7.48 17.78
N LYS A 77 -12.71 7.47 18.64
CA LYS A 77 -12.53 7.27 20.10
C LYS A 77 -11.95 5.89 20.46
N GLU A 78 -12.15 4.89 19.60
CA GLU A 78 -11.61 3.54 19.72
C GLU A 78 -10.26 3.41 18.98
N ALA A 79 -9.88 4.38 18.15
CA ALA A 79 -8.54 4.47 17.58
C ALA A 79 -7.49 4.97 18.59
N MET A 80 -7.93 5.74 19.59
CA MET A 80 -7.11 6.18 20.72
C MET A 80 -7.92 6.09 22.03
N ILE A 81 -7.68 5.02 22.78
CA ILE A 81 -8.44 4.66 23.98
C ILE A 81 -7.69 5.11 25.23
N ALA A 82 -8.37 5.78 26.16
CA ALA A 82 -7.82 6.06 27.48
C ALA A 82 -7.67 4.76 28.27
N ALA A 83 -6.47 4.47 28.78
CA ALA A 83 -6.14 3.18 29.37
C ALA A 83 -5.96 3.26 30.89
N LEU A 84 -6.93 3.86 31.58
CA LEU A 84 -6.90 4.02 33.03
C LEU A 84 -6.78 2.63 33.69
N GLY A 85 -5.65 2.38 34.36
CA GLY A 85 -5.32 1.09 34.97
C GLY A 85 -4.11 0.37 34.37
N LEU A 86 -3.63 0.80 33.19
CA LEU A 86 -2.34 0.36 32.67
C LEU A 86 -1.20 1.19 33.28
N ARG A 87 0.02 0.66 33.28
CA ARG A 87 1.25 1.39 33.62
C ARG A 87 1.90 2.00 32.39
N HIS A 88 1.72 1.36 31.23
CA HIS A 88 2.28 1.80 29.96
C HIS A 88 1.18 2.08 28.94
N SER A 89 1.52 2.94 27.98
CA SER A 89 0.77 3.02 26.75
C SER A 89 1.11 1.84 25.84
N TRP A 90 0.16 1.45 25.01
CA TRP A 90 0.28 0.35 24.06
C TRP A 90 -0.02 0.83 22.65
N HIS A 91 0.70 0.30 21.68
CA HIS A 91 0.34 0.37 20.26
C HIS A 91 -0.06 -1.03 19.81
N VAL A 92 -1.29 -1.18 19.33
CA VAL A 92 -1.86 -2.46 18.92
C VAL A 92 -2.33 -2.42 17.47
N PHE A 93 -2.25 -3.55 16.79
CA PHE A 93 -2.55 -3.65 15.37
C PHE A 93 -3.71 -4.64 15.17
N PRO A 94 -4.87 -4.14 14.72
CA PRO A 94 -6.05 -4.97 14.49
C PRO A 94 -5.91 -5.80 13.23
N THR A 95 -6.76 -6.82 13.09
CA THR A 95 -6.96 -7.55 11.84
C THR A 95 -8.17 -7.00 11.08
N SER A 96 -8.39 -7.48 9.86
CA SER A 96 -9.62 -7.16 9.10
C SER A 96 -10.91 -7.61 9.80
N ALA A 97 -10.85 -8.53 10.76
CA ALA A 97 -12.00 -9.06 11.50
C ALA A 97 -12.30 -8.28 12.80
N THR A 98 -11.48 -7.29 13.17
CA THR A 98 -11.66 -6.55 14.43
C THR A 98 -12.97 -5.79 14.47
N SER A 99 -13.78 -6.07 15.50
CA SER A 99 -14.88 -5.19 15.89
C SER A 99 -14.36 -4.08 16.80
N PHE A 100 -14.34 -2.85 16.27
CA PHE A 100 -13.95 -1.64 17.02
C PHE A 100 -14.97 -1.23 18.08
N LYS A 101 -16.23 -1.70 17.98
CA LYS A 101 -17.26 -1.39 18.97
C LYS A 101 -16.87 -1.98 20.32
N HIS A 102 -16.76 -1.11 21.34
CA HIS A 102 -16.36 -1.48 22.70
C HIS A 102 -15.00 -2.20 22.78
N LEU A 103 -14.10 -1.94 21.83
CA LEU A 103 -12.78 -2.56 21.79
C LEU A 103 -12.02 -2.25 23.09
N GLY A 104 -12.00 -1.00 23.54
CA GLY A 104 -11.31 -0.61 24.77
C GLY A 104 -11.77 -1.39 26.01
N LYS A 105 -13.08 -1.64 26.15
CA LYS A 105 -13.63 -2.39 27.30
C LYS A 105 -13.11 -3.83 27.35
N ARG A 106 -12.93 -4.46 26.18
CA ARG A 106 -12.46 -5.84 26.07
C ARG A 106 -10.95 -5.95 26.17
N LEU A 107 -10.23 -5.04 25.51
CA LEU A 107 -8.78 -5.10 25.35
C LEU A 107 -8.02 -4.65 26.62
N LEU A 108 -8.51 -3.63 27.32
CA LEU A 108 -7.85 -3.06 28.50
C LEU A 108 -7.51 -4.10 29.59
N PRO A 109 -8.45 -4.96 30.06
CA PRO A 109 -8.10 -5.95 31.10
C PRO A 109 -7.07 -6.97 30.62
N LEU A 110 -7.05 -7.32 29.33
CA LEU A 110 -6.10 -8.28 28.77
C LEU A 110 -4.68 -7.68 28.68
N LEU A 111 -4.55 -6.42 28.26
CA LEU A 111 -3.27 -5.72 28.28
C LEU A 111 -2.75 -5.52 29.71
N ALA A 112 -3.63 -5.26 30.69
CA ALA A 112 -3.25 -5.17 32.09
C ALA A 112 -2.66 -6.49 32.61
N LYS A 113 -3.23 -7.63 32.19
CA LYS A 113 -2.70 -8.97 32.52
C LYS A 113 -1.32 -9.18 31.90
N LEU A 114 -1.13 -8.85 30.63
CA LEU A 114 0.20 -8.88 29.99
C LEU A 114 1.24 -8.04 30.74
N GLU A 115 0.88 -6.83 31.21
CA GLU A 115 1.79 -6.00 32.02
C GLU A 115 2.10 -6.57 33.41
N GLN A 116 1.20 -7.36 33.99
CA GLN A 116 1.44 -8.06 35.26
C GLN A 116 2.38 -9.24 35.05
N ASP A 117 2.26 -9.91 33.91
CA ASP A 117 3.10 -11.03 33.50
C ASP A 117 4.49 -10.59 32.98
N GLY A 118 4.74 -9.28 32.92
CA GLY A 118 6.00 -8.72 32.44
C GLY A 118 6.20 -8.80 30.92
N VAL A 119 5.10 -8.89 30.16
CA VAL A 119 5.11 -8.97 28.70
C VAL A 119 5.12 -7.57 28.09
N ASP A 120 6.10 -7.32 27.24
CA ASP A 120 6.37 -5.99 26.67
C ASP A 120 5.84 -5.81 25.26
N GLY A 121 5.56 -6.93 24.60
CA GLY A 121 4.96 -7.00 23.30
C GLY A 121 4.55 -8.43 23.00
N PHE A 122 3.69 -8.57 22.01
CA PHE A 122 3.23 -9.87 21.55
C PHE A 122 2.98 -9.82 20.04
N PHE A 123 3.16 -10.96 19.40
CA PHE A 123 2.72 -11.28 18.05
C PHE A 123 2.00 -12.62 18.08
N PHE A 124 0.72 -12.62 17.70
CA PHE A 124 -0.17 -13.77 17.83
C PHE A 124 0.46 -15.07 17.31
N ASN A 125 1.00 -15.05 16.09
CA ASN A 125 1.57 -16.26 15.46
C ASN A 125 2.77 -16.83 16.21
N ALA A 126 3.52 -16.01 16.96
CA ALA A 126 4.68 -16.44 17.74
C ALA A 126 4.31 -16.82 19.18
N ASP A 127 3.42 -16.05 19.81
CA ASP A 127 3.25 -16.08 21.26
C ASP A 127 1.99 -16.81 21.74
N ALA A 128 0.99 -17.02 20.88
CA ALA A 128 -0.32 -17.57 21.30
C ALA A 128 -0.24 -19.00 21.85
N GLY A 129 0.78 -19.78 21.46
CA GLY A 129 1.01 -21.13 22.00
C GLY A 129 1.63 -21.12 23.41
N ALA A 130 2.28 -20.04 23.82
CA ALA A 130 2.95 -19.90 25.12
C ALA A 130 2.22 -18.98 26.09
N ASN A 131 1.31 -18.14 25.60
CA ASN A 131 0.58 -17.17 26.42
C ASN A 131 -0.92 -17.15 26.07
N GLU A 132 -1.74 -17.71 26.96
CA GLU A 132 -3.21 -17.76 26.80
C GLU A 132 -3.85 -16.37 26.66
N THR A 133 -3.27 -15.33 27.29
CA THR A 133 -3.77 -13.95 27.17
C THR A 133 -3.60 -13.42 25.75
N VAL A 134 -2.52 -13.79 25.05
CA VAL A 134 -2.32 -13.42 23.64
C VAL A 134 -3.36 -14.11 22.74
N MET A 135 -3.64 -15.39 22.98
CA MET A 135 -4.72 -16.11 22.30
C MET A 135 -6.09 -15.45 22.55
N GLU A 136 -6.37 -15.05 23.79
CA GLU A 136 -7.61 -14.36 24.16
C GLU A 136 -7.73 -12.98 23.49
N ILE A 137 -6.64 -12.22 23.41
CA ILE A 137 -6.60 -10.93 22.70
C ILE A 137 -6.97 -11.11 21.23
N MET A 138 -6.38 -12.09 20.55
CA MET A 138 -6.70 -12.34 19.15
C MET A 138 -8.14 -12.80 18.97
N THR A 139 -8.59 -13.79 19.75
CA THR A 139 -9.93 -14.38 19.58
C THR A 139 -11.07 -13.42 19.96
N THR A 140 -10.88 -12.60 20.99
CA THR A 140 -11.94 -11.71 21.51
C THR A 140 -11.86 -10.29 20.97
N CYS A 141 -10.66 -9.78 20.68
CA CYS A 141 -10.45 -8.42 20.20
C CYS A 141 -10.05 -8.35 18.72
N GLY A 142 -9.56 -9.45 18.13
CA GLY A 142 -9.04 -9.46 16.77
C GLY A 142 -7.72 -8.70 16.62
N ILE A 143 -6.95 -8.55 17.70
CA ILE A 143 -5.66 -7.86 17.68
C ILE A 143 -4.55 -8.88 17.50
N GLU A 144 -3.72 -8.71 16.47
CA GLU A 144 -2.66 -9.66 16.13
C GLU A 144 -1.32 -9.31 16.78
N PHE A 145 -1.00 -8.02 16.85
CA PHE A 145 0.27 -7.54 17.38
C PHE A 145 0.05 -6.40 18.36
N GLY A 146 0.88 -6.32 19.38
CA GLY A 146 0.89 -5.20 20.30
C GLY A 146 2.26 -5.00 20.93
N ARG A 147 2.63 -3.75 21.17
CA ARG A 147 3.89 -3.41 21.84
C ARG A 147 3.68 -2.25 22.80
N ARG A 148 4.27 -2.34 23.99
CA ARG A 148 4.39 -1.20 24.90
C ARG A 148 5.42 -0.21 24.35
N TRP A 149 5.17 1.08 24.48
CA TRP A 149 6.10 2.10 23.96
C TRP A 149 6.52 3.18 24.96
N GLN A 150 5.70 3.52 25.96
CA GLN A 150 6.10 4.50 26.96
C GLN A 150 5.32 4.34 28.26
N GLN A 151 6.02 4.44 29.40
CA GLN A 151 5.38 4.65 30.69
C GLN A 151 4.78 6.06 30.74
N SER A 152 3.54 6.19 31.18
CA SER A 152 2.83 7.47 31.16
C SER A 152 1.93 7.61 32.38
N ALA A 153 1.83 8.82 32.94
CA ALA A 153 0.82 9.14 33.95
C ALA A 153 -0.61 9.04 33.37
N ASN A 154 -0.74 9.18 32.05
CA ASN A 154 -1.99 9.06 31.30
C ASN A 154 -1.79 8.05 30.16
N PRO A 155 -1.76 6.74 30.46
CA PRO A 155 -1.54 5.70 29.47
C PRO A 155 -2.69 5.63 28.46
N LYS A 156 -2.34 5.28 27.22
CA LYS A 156 -3.29 5.16 26.10
C LYS A 156 -3.05 3.88 25.33
N ILE A 157 -4.10 3.34 24.73
CA ILE A 157 -4.00 2.31 23.70
C ILE A 157 -4.21 3.00 22.36
N VAL A 158 -3.18 3.00 21.53
CA VAL A 158 -3.22 3.46 20.14
C VAL A 158 -3.53 2.25 19.28
N VAL A 159 -4.60 2.31 18.49
CA VAL A 159 -4.98 1.25 17.57
C VAL A 159 -4.56 1.66 16.17
N GLY A 160 -3.54 0.95 15.67
CA GLY A 160 -2.96 1.14 14.35
C GLY A 160 -3.88 0.74 13.20
N LEU A 161 -3.33 0.76 11.99
CA LEU A 161 -4.04 0.30 10.80
C LEU A 161 -4.26 -1.22 10.86
N PRO A 162 -5.42 -1.71 10.35
CA PRO A 162 -5.63 -3.14 10.20
C PRO A 162 -4.58 -3.78 9.30
N ASN A 163 -4.17 -4.99 9.65
CA ASN A 163 -3.30 -5.84 8.84
C ASN A 163 -4.01 -7.16 8.50
N ASP A 164 -3.40 -7.94 7.61
CA ASP A 164 -3.87 -9.27 7.20
C ASP A 164 -2.90 -10.39 7.61
N GLY A 165 -2.00 -10.10 8.56
CA GLY A 165 -0.99 -11.03 9.05
C GLY A 165 0.14 -11.38 8.09
N ARG A 166 0.15 -10.85 6.86
CA ARG A 166 1.29 -11.04 5.96
C ARG A 166 2.49 -10.28 6.49
N ILE A 167 3.60 -10.99 6.60
CA ILE A 167 4.88 -10.43 7.05
C ILE A 167 5.69 -10.07 5.82
N TRP A 168 6.21 -8.85 5.83
CA TRP A 168 7.26 -8.43 4.91
C TRP A 168 8.63 -8.74 5.54
N SER A 169 9.53 -9.38 4.81
CA SER A 169 10.87 -9.73 5.29
C SER A 169 11.95 -9.12 4.40
N GLU A 170 12.96 -8.49 5.03
CA GLU A 170 14.10 -7.89 4.32
C GLU A 170 14.94 -8.90 3.55
N GLY A 171 14.99 -10.14 4.04
CA GLY A 171 15.76 -11.24 3.46
C GLY A 171 15.13 -11.86 2.20
N ASP A 172 13.92 -11.43 1.84
CA ASP A 172 13.27 -11.86 0.62
C ASP A 172 13.86 -11.17 -0.62
N SER A 173 13.64 -11.77 -1.80
CA SER A 173 14.03 -11.17 -3.07
C SER A 173 13.42 -9.76 -3.23
N PRO A 174 14.21 -8.74 -3.61
CA PRO A 174 13.72 -7.38 -3.74
C PRO A 174 12.52 -7.27 -4.71
N GLY A 175 11.51 -6.50 -4.32
CA GLY A 175 10.34 -6.24 -5.13
C GLY A 175 9.39 -7.43 -5.32
N ARG A 176 9.65 -8.59 -4.69
CA ARG A 176 8.85 -9.80 -4.94
C ARG A 176 7.36 -9.63 -4.66
N TYR A 177 7.01 -8.80 -3.67
CA TYR A 177 5.61 -8.59 -3.30
C TYR A 177 4.94 -7.65 -4.30
N VAL A 178 5.66 -6.67 -4.84
CA VAL A 178 5.18 -5.86 -5.98
C VAL A 178 4.97 -6.76 -7.20
N GLN A 179 5.92 -7.65 -7.52
CA GLN A 179 5.78 -8.57 -8.64
C GLN A 179 4.56 -9.48 -8.47
N ALA A 180 4.35 -10.04 -7.28
CA ALA A 180 3.17 -10.85 -6.98
C ALA A 180 1.87 -10.05 -7.14
N ALA A 181 1.80 -8.83 -6.58
CA ALA A 181 0.62 -7.97 -6.70
C ALA A 181 0.33 -7.61 -8.17
N VAL A 182 1.36 -7.33 -8.96
CA VAL A 182 1.23 -7.07 -10.40
C VAL A 182 0.71 -8.28 -11.13
N SER A 183 1.27 -9.47 -10.88
CA SER A 183 0.81 -10.71 -11.50
C SER A 183 -0.64 -11.02 -11.14
N ASP A 184 -1.03 -10.81 -9.87
CA ASP A 184 -2.41 -10.97 -9.43
C ASP A 184 -3.35 -10.05 -10.24
N GLU A 185 -3.04 -8.76 -10.33
CA GLU A 185 -3.83 -7.79 -11.09
C GLU A 185 -3.84 -8.06 -12.61
N ALA A 186 -2.69 -8.38 -13.19
CA ALA A 186 -2.54 -8.68 -14.63
C ALA A 186 -3.25 -9.98 -15.03
N SER A 187 -3.47 -10.90 -14.09
CA SER A 187 -4.20 -12.16 -14.32
C SER A 187 -5.72 -12.03 -14.22
N LYS A 188 -6.24 -10.89 -13.75
CA LYS A 188 -7.69 -10.71 -13.61
C LYS A 188 -8.36 -10.62 -14.97
N ALA A 189 -9.44 -11.39 -15.12
CA ALA A 189 -10.16 -11.52 -16.39
C ALA A 189 -10.75 -10.19 -16.88
N ASP A 190 -11.16 -9.30 -15.98
CA ASP A 190 -11.67 -7.97 -16.33
C ASP A 190 -10.58 -7.09 -16.95
N ASN A 191 -9.41 -7.00 -16.34
CA ASN A 191 -8.27 -6.25 -16.88
C ASN A 191 -7.83 -6.78 -18.25
N ILE A 192 -7.74 -8.11 -18.39
CA ILE A 192 -7.37 -8.77 -19.66
C ILE A 192 -8.44 -8.51 -20.73
N GLU A 193 -9.72 -8.68 -20.40
CA GLU A 193 -10.83 -8.51 -21.33
C GLU A 193 -10.93 -7.07 -21.82
N LYS A 194 -10.80 -6.11 -20.90
CA LYS A 194 -10.79 -4.69 -21.18
C LYS A 194 -9.66 -4.33 -22.15
N LEU A 195 -8.41 -4.57 -21.76
CA LEU A 195 -7.25 -4.26 -22.60
C LEU A 195 -7.25 -5.03 -23.92
N GLY A 196 -7.69 -6.29 -23.94
CA GLY A 196 -7.79 -7.09 -25.16
C GLY A 196 -8.83 -6.55 -26.15
N ARG A 197 -9.95 -5.98 -25.66
CA ARG A 197 -10.98 -5.35 -26.50
C ARG A 197 -10.54 -4.00 -27.08
N SER A 198 -9.50 -3.37 -26.52
CA SER A 198 -9.00 -2.07 -27.01
C SER A 198 -8.48 -2.14 -28.45
N GLY A 199 -7.91 -3.30 -28.85
CA GLY A 199 -7.23 -3.49 -30.12
C GLY A 199 -5.99 -2.62 -30.31
N ALA A 200 -5.53 -1.91 -29.26
CA ALA A 200 -4.32 -1.10 -29.30
C ALA A 200 -3.09 -1.99 -29.43
N ALA A 201 -2.10 -1.57 -30.22
CA ALA A 201 -0.83 -2.29 -30.34
C ALA A 201 -0.02 -2.25 -29.03
N THR A 202 -0.22 -1.20 -28.23
CA THR A 202 0.37 -1.04 -26.90
C THR A 202 -0.75 -0.85 -25.88
N ALA A 203 -0.76 -1.71 -24.87
CA ALA A 203 -1.76 -1.75 -23.82
C ALA A 203 -1.07 -1.76 -22.45
N HIS A 204 -1.43 -0.80 -21.61
CA HIS A 204 -0.84 -0.57 -20.31
C HIS A 204 -1.79 -0.98 -19.21
N LEU A 205 -1.31 -1.76 -18.24
CA LEU A 205 -1.97 -1.90 -16.95
C LEU A 205 -1.31 -0.95 -15.95
N PHE A 206 -2.08 -0.07 -15.32
CA PHE A 206 -1.60 0.84 -14.28
C PHE A 206 -2.13 0.40 -12.91
N VAL A 207 -1.24 -0.10 -12.05
CA VAL A 207 -1.58 -0.66 -10.74
C VAL A 207 -1.23 0.31 -9.62
N TRP A 208 -2.23 0.81 -8.92
CA TRP A 208 -2.04 1.52 -7.66
C TRP A 208 -1.91 0.54 -6.49
N VAL A 209 -0.79 0.59 -5.78
CA VAL A 209 -0.58 -0.21 -4.58
C VAL A 209 -1.09 0.56 -3.36
N ASP A 210 -2.14 0.01 -2.77
CA ASP A 210 -2.73 0.50 -1.53
C ASP A 210 -1.75 0.33 -0.36
N SER A 211 -1.55 1.35 0.47
CA SER A 211 -0.68 1.25 1.65
C SER A 211 -1.13 0.23 2.70
N ARG A 212 -2.42 -0.15 2.66
CA ARG A 212 -2.97 -1.25 3.47
C ARG A 212 -2.56 -2.62 2.93
N ASN A 213 -2.22 -2.72 1.65
CA ASN A 213 -1.55 -3.89 1.08
C ASN A 213 -0.05 -3.79 1.43
N TYR A 214 0.25 -3.99 2.71
CA TYR A 214 1.53 -3.58 3.31
C TYR A 214 2.76 -4.19 2.63
N PRO A 215 2.84 -5.50 2.32
CA PRO A 215 4.06 -6.06 1.72
C PRO A 215 4.45 -5.43 0.36
N PRO A 216 3.58 -5.33 -0.67
CA PRO A 216 3.94 -4.65 -1.91
C PRO A 216 4.18 -3.14 -1.70
N TRP A 217 3.41 -2.49 -0.83
CA TRP A 217 3.66 -1.08 -0.50
C TRP A 217 5.05 -0.87 0.10
N LYS A 218 5.47 -1.77 1.00
CA LYS A 218 6.78 -1.72 1.64
C LYS A 218 7.92 -2.01 0.65
N ASP A 219 7.69 -2.89 -0.33
CA ASP A 219 8.62 -3.11 -1.45
C ASP A 219 8.80 -1.85 -2.30
N LEU A 220 7.72 -1.16 -2.66
CA LEU A 220 7.80 0.14 -3.33
C LEU A 220 8.59 1.15 -2.49
N ALA A 221 8.29 1.23 -1.19
CA ALA A 221 8.99 2.12 -0.26
C ALA A 221 10.49 1.82 -0.13
N ARG A 222 10.90 0.56 -0.31
CA ARG A 222 12.31 0.15 -0.31
C ARG A 222 13.05 0.67 -1.56
N GLY A 223 12.35 0.97 -2.65
CA GLY A 223 12.95 1.54 -3.86
C GLY A 223 13.89 0.58 -4.59
N VAL A 224 13.64 -0.74 -4.52
CA VAL A 224 14.43 -1.75 -5.22
C VAL A 224 13.48 -2.68 -5.98
N PRO A 225 13.30 -2.48 -7.30
CA PRO A 225 12.40 -3.31 -8.09
C PRO A 225 12.96 -4.73 -8.29
N PRO A 226 12.10 -5.68 -8.69
CA PRO A 226 12.55 -7.00 -9.10
C PRO A 226 13.52 -6.91 -10.28
N THR A 227 14.45 -7.86 -10.39
CA THR A 227 15.35 -7.93 -11.55
C THR A 227 14.67 -8.56 -12.77
N ALA A 228 13.73 -9.47 -12.55
CA ALA A 228 13.00 -10.13 -13.62
C ALA A 228 11.76 -9.32 -14.00
N PRO A 229 11.41 -9.25 -15.30
CA PRO A 229 10.14 -8.67 -15.72
C PRO A 229 8.96 -9.46 -15.13
N PRO A 230 7.78 -8.82 -14.97
CA PRO A 230 6.56 -9.53 -14.63
C PRO A 230 6.14 -10.43 -15.81
N ASP A 231 5.48 -11.53 -15.47
CA ASP A 231 4.77 -12.35 -16.45
C ASP A 231 3.41 -11.69 -16.73
N LEU A 232 3.17 -11.29 -17.97
CA LEU A 232 1.98 -10.54 -18.40
C LEU A 232 1.20 -11.37 -19.43
N ALA A 233 -0.12 -11.29 -19.36
CA ALA A 233 -0.97 -11.83 -20.42
C ALA A 233 -0.71 -11.08 -21.74
N ASP A 234 -0.87 -11.76 -22.89
CA ASP A 234 -0.60 -11.20 -24.22
C ASP A 234 -1.30 -9.85 -24.50
N ALA A 235 -2.45 -9.60 -23.86
CA ALA A 235 -3.20 -8.36 -23.99
C ALA A 235 -2.56 -7.16 -23.26
N ILE A 236 -1.52 -7.37 -22.45
CA ILE A 236 -0.88 -6.36 -21.62
C ILE A 236 0.60 -6.28 -22.00
N THR A 237 0.98 -5.20 -22.66
CA THR A 237 2.35 -5.03 -23.17
C THR A 237 3.27 -4.33 -22.17
N THR A 238 2.69 -3.51 -21.30
CA THR A 238 3.43 -2.71 -20.31
C THR A 238 2.65 -2.67 -19.00
N VAL A 239 3.35 -2.70 -17.87
CA VAL A 239 2.74 -2.47 -16.56
C VAL A 239 3.42 -1.32 -15.85
N TRP A 240 2.62 -0.54 -15.13
CA TRP A 240 3.04 0.50 -14.22
C TRP A 240 2.58 0.15 -12.81
N VAL A 241 3.41 0.48 -11.83
CA VAL A 241 3.08 0.33 -10.41
C VAL A 241 3.34 1.64 -9.72
N ALA A 242 2.36 2.15 -8.98
CA ALA A 242 2.51 3.39 -8.25
C ALA A 242 2.00 3.26 -6.81
N GLY A 243 2.62 3.98 -5.88
CA GLY A 243 2.19 4.04 -4.49
C GLY A 243 2.70 5.28 -3.78
N PHE A 244 1.88 5.85 -2.88
CA PHE A 244 2.31 6.95 -2.03
C PHE A 244 3.18 6.43 -0.90
N ILE A 245 4.41 6.90 -0.83
CA ILE A 245 5.38 6.55 0.19
C ILE A 245 5.70 7.81 0.99
N GLU A 246 5.14 7.92 2.19
CA GLU A 246 5.29 9.11 3.03
C GLU A 246 4.93 10.40 2.27
N ASP A 247 5.93 11.19 1.88
CA ASP A 247 5.82 12.49 1.24
C ASP A 247 5.95 12.47 -0.29
N HIS A 248 6.23 11.31 -0.91
CA HIS A 248 6.48 11.20 -2.35
C HIS A 248 5.70 10.07 -3.01
N LEU A 249 5.72 10.08 -4.34
CA LEU A 249 5.11 9.05 -5.17
C LEU A 249 6.21 8.19 -5.82
N ALA A 250 6.25 6.91 -5.44
CA ALA A 250 7.07 5.90 -6.12
C ALA A 250 6.32 5.39 -7.34
N VAL A 251 6.96 5.38 -8.51
CA VAL A 251 6.42 4.84 -9.76
C VAL A 251 7.44 3.96 -10.43
N TRP A 252 7.07 2.72 -10.72
CA TRP A 252 7.87 1.77 -11.48
C TRP A 252 7.13 1.38 -12.77
N ARG A 253 7.89 1.03 -13.80
CA ARG A 253 7.40 0.56 -15.09
C ARG A 253 8.14 -0.70 -15.52
N SER A 254 7.47 -1.62 -16.19
CA SER A 254 8.13 -2.69 -16.95
C SER A 254 7.42 -2.94 -18.26
N THR A 255 8.20 -3.11 -19.33
CA THR A 255 7.76 -3.48 -20.68
C THR A 255 8.56 -4.72 -21.09
N PRO A 256 8.04 -5.94 -20.86
CA PRO A 256 8.76 -7.16 -21.19
C PRO A 256 9.21 -7.19 -22.67
N PRO A 257 10.38 -7.80 -22.98
CA PRO A 257 11.24 -8.56 -22.07
C PRO A 257 12.18 -7.70 -21.21
N ASP A 258 12.11 -6.37 -21.33
CA ASP A 258 12.93 -5.47 -20.53
C ASP A 258 12.51 -5.52 -19.06
N GLY A 259 13.47 -5.25 -18.17
CA GLY A 259 13.25 -5.29 -16.74
C GLY A 259 12.40 -4.13 -16.20
N TRP A 260 12.51 -3.90 -14.90
CA TRP A 260 11.84 -2.79 -14.23
C TRP A 260 12.67 -1.51 -14.30
N GLU A 261 11.99 -0.40 -14.55
CA GLU A 261 12.52 0.95 -14.48
C GLU A 261 11.84 1.71 -13.35
N MET A 262 12.64 2.47 -12.59
CA MET A 262 12.12 3.39 -11.58
C MET A 262 12.01 4.80 -12.16
N LEU A 263 10.85 5.40 -12.03
CA LEU A 263 10.49 6.69 -12.63
C LEU A 263 10.15 7.74 -11.55
N ASP A 264 10.76 7.59 -10.36
CA ASP A 264 10.49 8.37 -9.15
C ASP A 264 10.24 9.87 -9.44
N THR A 265 9.12 10.38 -8.92
CA THR A 265 8.73 11.80 -9.08
C THR A 265 9.52 12.76 -8.18
N ARG A 266 10.42 12.24 -7.33
CA ARG A 266 11.47 13.03 -6.67
C ARG A 266 12.46 13.54 -7.73
N ARG A 267 12.15 14.64 -8.41
CA ARG A 267 13.17 15.42 -9.12
C ARG A 267 14.27 15.81 -8.11
N ASP A 268 15.46 15.22 -8.28
CA ASP A 268 16.76 15.76 -7.86
C ASP A 268 16.83 16.37 -6.45
N ALA A 269 16.52 15.61 -5.40
CA ALA A 269 16.95 15.98 -4.04
C ALA A 269 18.32 15.38 -3.65
N MET A 270 18.89 14.47 -4.46
CA MET A 270 20.11 13.73 -4.12
C MET A 270 21.33 13.98 -5.01
N THR A 271 21.24 14.86 -6.01
CA THR A 271 22.40 15.30 -6.81
C THR A 271 23.13 16.52 -6.23
N GLY A 272 22.62 17.13 -5.15
CA GLY A 272 23.22 18.30 -4.50
C GLY A 272 24.09 18.04 -3.25
N LEU A 273 24.20 16.80 -2.77
CA LEU A 273 24.85 16.50 -1.47
C LEU A 273 26.15 15.67 -1.58
N ILE A 274 26.65 15.38 -2.78
CA ILE A 274 27.88 14.57 -2.97
C ILE A 274 29.10 15.42 -3.40
N HIS A 275 28.97 16.73 -3.62
CA HIS A 275 30.11 17.61 -3.95
C HIS A 275 30.27 18.78 -2.96
N GLY A 276 30.37 18.44 -1.69
CA GLY A 276 30.58 19.39 -0.59
C GLY A 276 31.67 18.97 0.40
N GLU A 277 32.61 18.11 0.02
CA GLU A 277 33.88 17.96 0.73
C GLU A 277 35.00 18.45 -0.19
N ASP A 278 35.32 19.74 -0.11
CA ASP A 278 36.72 20.14 -0.22
C ASP A 278 37.01 21.52 0.39
N ASN A 279 38.12 21.56 1.13
CA ASN A 279 38.86 22.72 1.60
C ASN A 279 38.24 23.65 2.66
N ARG A 280 38.71 23.48 3.90
CA ARG A 280 39.50 24.53 4.57
C ARG A 280 40.46 23.95 5.60
N VAL A 281 41.72 24.37 5.41
CA VAL A 281 42.91 24.27 6.27
C VAL A 281 42.64 24.84 7.66
#